data_AF-A0A7X1HHD5-F1
#
_entry.id   AF-A0A7X1HHD5-F1
#
_cell.length_a   1.000
_cell.length_b   1.000
_cell.length_c   1.000
_cell.angle_alpha   90.00
_cell.angle_beta   90.00
_cell.angle_gamma   90.00
#
_symmetry.space_group_name_H-M   'P 1'
#
loop_
_entity.id
_entity.type
_entity.pdbx_description
1 polymer ?
#
loop_
_entity_poly.entity_id
_entity_poly.type
_entity_poly.pdbx_seq_one_letter_code
_entity_poly.pdbx_strand_id
1 'polypeptide(L)'
;LAFIIDAFDREIIAWTAVANAGISGSDVRDMMLEAVEKRFAATRAPHAIEHLSDNGSAYTARETRLFAQALNLTPCFTPVASPQSNGMS
;
A
#
# COMPACT_ATOMS: atom_id res chain seq x y z
N LEU A 1 9.56 8.46 3.69
CA LEU A 1 9.89 7.33 2.79
C LEU A 1 8.87 6.24 3.02
N ALA A 2 8.28 5.69 1.97
CA ALA A 2 7.35 4.56 2.03
C ALA A 2 7.62 3.61 0.86
N PHE A 3 7.24 2.34 1.02
CA PHE A 3 7.45 1.27 0.04
C PHE A 3 6.18 0.41 -0.09
N ILE A 4 5.91 -0.11 -1.29
CA ILE A 4 5.06 -1.28 -1.51
C ILE A 4 5.97 -2.41 -1.95
N ILE A 5 5.84 -3.55 -1.28
CA ILE A 5 6.73 -4.69 -1.40
C ILE A 5 5.88 -5.91 -1.75
N ASP A 6 6.33 -6.74 -2.68
CA ASP A 6 5.71 -8.05 -2.93
C ASP A 6 6.03 -8.98 -1.74
N ALA A 7 4.98 -9.55 -1.14
CA ALA A 7 5.13 -10.39 0.04
C ALA A 7 5.82 -11.73 -0.24
N PHE A 8 5.85 -12.18 -1.50
CA PHE A 8 6.45 -13.46 -1.88
C PHE A 8 7.96 -13.38 -2.03
N ASP A 9 8.48 -12.40 -2.77
CA ASP A 9 9.90 -12.31 -3.14
C ASP A 9 10.63 -11.07 -2.60
N ARG A 10 9.91 -10.20 -1.88
CA ARG A 10 10.41 -8.94 -1.30
C ARG A 10 10.86 -7.90 -2.32
N GLU A 11 10.42 -8.01 -3.57
CA GLU A 11 10.66 -6.97 -4.56
C GLU A 11 9.97 -5.67 -4.13
N ILE A 12 10.69 -4.54 -4.19
CA ILE A 12 10.09 -3.23 -4.04
C ILE A 12 9.40 -2.88 -5.36
N ILE A 13 8.07 -2.91 -5.38
CA ILE A 13 7.28 -2.62 -6.58
C ILE A 13 7.19 -1.10 -6.80
N ALA A 14 6.92 -0.34 -5.73
CA ALA A 14 6.77 1.12 -5.75
C ALA A 14 7.33 1.75 -4.47
N TRP A 15 7.80 3.00 -4.55
CA TRP A 15 8.31 3.73 -3.40
C TRP A 15 8.16 5.24 -3.58
N THR A 16 8.08 5.97 -2.47
CA THR A 16 8.08 7.44 -2.49
C THR A 16 8.87 8.03 -1.34
N ALA A 17 9.55 9.14 -1.58
CA ALA A 17 10.33 9.87 -0.60
C ALA A 17 9.96 11.36 -0.62
N VAL A 18 9.35 11.83 0.47
CA VAL A 18 9.04 13.25 0.66
C VAL A 18 10.03 13.85 1.64
N ALA A 19 10.73 14.92 1.24
CA ALA A 19 11.67 15.64 2.09
C ALA A 19 10.91 16.65 2.98
N ASN A 20 11.25 16.70 4.27
CA ASN A 20 10.73 17.68 5.24
C ASN A 20 9.20 17.69 5.42
N ALA A 21 8.49 16.65 4.99
CA ALA A 21 7.05 16.47 5.21
C ALA A 21 6.70 14.98 5.36
N GLY A 22 5.50 14.72 5.90
CA GLY A 22 4.96 13.35 6.00
C GLY A 22 4.40 12.86 4.66
N ILE A 23 4.27 11.54 4.53
CA ILE A 23 3.58 10.92 3.38
C ILE A 23 2.09 11.24 3.47
N SER A 24 1.54 11.84 2.42
CA SER A 24 0.13 12.18 2.32
C SER A 24 -0.72 10.99 1.85
N GLY A 25 -2.03 11.08 2.02
CA GLY A 25 -2.95 10.07 1.49
C GLY A 25 -2.95 9.98 -0.04
N SER A 26 -2.65 11.07 -0.76
CA SER A 26 -2.47 11.03 -2.22
C SER A 26 -1.21 10.27 -2.61
N ASP A 27 -0.09 10.50 -1.92
CA ASP A 27 1.15 9.77 -2.19
C ASP A 27 0.95 8.25 -2.03
N VAL A 28 0.20 7.84 -1.00
CA VAL A 28 -0.14 6.42 -0.78
C VAL A 28 -0.98 5.85 -1.92
N ARG A 29 -1.98 6.58 -2.41
CA ARG A 29 -2.84 6.12 -3.50
C ARG A 29 -2.08 6.01 -4.81
N ASP A 30 -1.22 6.98 -5.12
CA ASP A 30 -0.39 6.94 -6.32
C ASP A 30 0.55 5.72 -6.30
N MET A 31 1.15 5.42 -5.14
CA MET A 31 1.93 4.20 -4.96
C MET A 31 1.10 2.93 -5.18
N MET A 32 -0.13 2.86 -4.65
CA MET A 32 -1.01 1.69 -4.85
C MET A 32 -1.30 1.45 -6.33
N LEU A 33 -1.59 2.51 -7.09
CA LEU A 33 -1.84 2.41 -8.53
C LEU A 33 -0.58 1.95 -9.27
N GLU A 34 0.56 2.59 -9.01
CA GLU A 34 1.84 2.24 -9.61
C GLU A 34 2.19 0.76 -9.36
N ALA A 35 1.98 0.27 -8.14
CA ALA A 35 2.26 -1.12 -7.80
C ALA A 35 1.35 -2.10 -8.57
N VAL A 36 0.07 -1.80 -8.69
CA VAL A 36 -0.89 -2.63 -9.44
C VAL A 36 -0.57 -2.64 -10.93
N GLU A 37 -0.24 -1.47 -11.51
CA GLU A 37 0.15 -1.37 -12.91
C GLU A 37 1.42 -2.14 -13.21
N LYS A 38 2.45 -2.01 -12.37
CA LYS A 38 3.71 -2.75 -12.53
C LYS A 38 3.54 -4.25 -12.38
N ARG A 39 2.76 -4.70 -11.40
CA ARG A 39 2.63 -6.13 -11.08
C ARG A 39 1.73 -6.87 -12.05
N PHE A 40 0.67 -6.22 -12.53
CA PHE A 40 -0.40 -6.87 -13.28
C PHE A 40 -0.58 -6.34 -14.71
N ALA A 41 0.19 -5.33 -15.13
CA ALA A 41 0.03 -4.65 -16.42
C ALA A 41 -1.41 -4.17 -16.68
N ALA A 42 -2.10 -3.75 -15.61
CA ALA A 42 -3.50 -3.34 -15.61
C ALA A 42 -3.76 -2.32 -14.50
N THR A 43 -4.86 -1.59 -14.60
CA THR A 43 -5.25 -0.60 -13.56
C THR A 43 -5.98 -1.22 -12.36
N ARG A 44 -6.16 -2.55 -12.36
CA ARG A 44 -6.78 -3.32 -11.27
C ARG A 44 -6.13 -4.70 -11.20
N ALA A 45 -6.00 -5.26 -10.01
CA ALA A 45 -5.58 -6.65 -9.86
C ALA A 45 -6.66 -7.60 -10.45
N PRO A 46 -6.27 -8.74 -11.04
CA PRO A 46 -7.21 -9.67 -11.69
C PRO A 46 -8.18 -10.37 -10.72
N HIS A 47 -7.85 -10.38 -9.43
CA HIS A 47 -8.69 -10.83 -8.33
C HIS A 47 -8.37 -9.98 -7.09
N ALA A 48 -9.12 -10.15 -6.00
CA ALA A 48 -8.86 -9.43 -4.76
C ALA A 48 -7.50 -9.84 -4.16
N ILE A 49 -6.64 -8.85 -3.91
CA ILE A 49 -5.31 -9.03 -3.32
C ILE A 49 -5.27 -8.32 -1.96
N GLU A 50 -4.78 -8.99 -0.92
CA GLU A 50 -4.59 -8.36 0.38
C GLU A 50 -3.49 -7.30 0.32
N HIS A 51 -3.76 -6.11 0.85
CA HIS A 51 -2.82 -5.02 0.94
C HIS A 51 -2.65 -4.62 2.41
N LEU A 52 -1.57 -5.13 3.01
CA LEU A 52 -1.21 -4.85 4.40
C LEU A 52 -0.56 -3.47 4.50
N SER A 53 -1.01 -2.67 5.46
CA SER A 53 -0.47 -1.31 5.68
C SER A 53 -0.40 -0.94 7.16
N ASP A 54 0.34 0.12 7.47
CA ASP A 54 0.36 0.75 8.78
C ASP A 54 -1.00 1.35 9.15
N ASN A 55 -1.21 1.55 10.45
CA ASN A 55 -2.42 2.20 10.99
C ASN A 55 -2.38 3.74 10.88
N GLY A 56 -1.41 4.30 10.17
CA GLY A 56 -1.29 5.75 9.96
C GLY A 56 -2.48 6.34 9.22
N SER A 57 -2.80 7.62 9.47
CA SER A 57 -3.98 8.29 8.89
C SER A 57 -3.99 8.31 7.36
N ALA A 58 -2.81 8.39 6.72
CA ALA A 58 -2.68 8.32 5.27
C ALA A 58 -3.21 7.01 4.68
N TYR A 59 -3.07 5.90 5.41
CA TYR A 59 -3.48 4.54 5.00
C TYR A 59 -4.91 4.21 5.43
N THR A 60 -5.36 4.72 6.58
CA THR A 60 -6.68 4.44 7.15
C THR A 60 -7.77 5.43 6.72
N ALA A 61 -7.40 6.55 6.08
CA ALA A 61 -8.33 7.50 5.51
C ALA A 61 -9.36 6.81 4.61
N ARG A 62 -10.62 7.27 4.68
CA ARG A 62 -11.73 6.67 3.90
C ARG A 62 -11.44 6.67 2.41
N GLU A 63 -10.92 7.78 1.88
CA GLU A 63 -10.58 7.90 0.46
C GLU A 63 -9.51 6.91 0.04
N THR A 64 -8.47 6.71 0.85
CA THR A 64 -7.41 5.73 0.58
C THR A 64 -7.96 4.31 0.55
N ARG A 65 -8.85 3.95 1.48
CA ARG A 65 -9.49 2.63 1.51
C ARG A 65 -10.40 2.38 0.31
N LEU A 66 -11.18 3.38 -0.09
CA LEU A 66 -12.04 3.28 -1.28
C LEU A 66 -11.22 3.15 -2.55
N PHE A 67 -10.10 3.87 -2.63
CA PHE A 67 -9.19 3.79 -3.76
C PHE A 67 -8.55 2.39 -3.87
N ALA A 68 -8.05 1.84 -2.75
CA ALA A 68 -7.53 0.47 -2.71
C ALA A 68 -8.57 -0.54 -3.23
N GLN A 69 -9.83 -0.44 -2.78
CA GLN A 69 -10.90 -1.32 -3.25
C GLN A 69 -11.17 -1.17 -4.76
N ALA A 70 -11.10 0.04 -5.31
CA ALA A 70 -11.25 0.26 -6.74
C ALA A 70 -10.16 -0.47 -7.56
N LEU A 71 -8.97 -0.66 -6.99
CA LEU A 71 -7.86 -1.39 -7.59
C LEU A 71 -7.91 -2.91 -7.37
N ASN A 72 -8.98 -3.45 -6.74
CA ASN A 72 -9.05 -4.82 -6.23
C ASN A 72 -8.02 -5.14 -5.12
N LEU A 73 -7.63 -4.14 -4.33
CA LEU A 73 -6.85 -4.34 -3.12
C LEU A 73 -7.79 -4.38 -1.90
N THR A 74 -7.68 -5.42 -1.09
CA THR A 74 -8.37 -5.57 0.19
C THR A 74 -7.50 -4.95 1.29
N PRO A 75 -7.89 -3.81 1.88
CA PRO A 75 -7.09 -3.18 2.93
C PRO A 75 -7.03 -4.07 4.17
N CYS A 76 -5.83 -4.47 4.55
CA CYS A 76 -5.55 -5.21 5.76
C CYS A 76 -4.76 -4.32 6.72
N PHE A 77 -5.09 -4.40 8.01
CA PHE A 77 -4.46 -3.61 9.06
C PHE A 77 -3.89 -4.54 10.12
N THR A 78 -2.72 -4.19 10.65
CA THR A 78 -2.12 -4.94 11.75
C THR A 78 -2.86 -4.65 13.05
N PRO A 79 -3.06 -5.65 13.93
CA PRO A 79 -3.47 -5.37 15.30
C PRO A 79 -2.49 -4.38 15.95
N VAL A 80 -3.00 -3.43 16.73
CA VAL A 80 -2.27 -2.28 17.31
C VAL A 80 -1.02 -2.67 18.14
N ALA A 81 -0.82 -3.95 18.45
CA ALA A 81 0.24 -4.47 19.31
C ALA A 81 1.34 -5.29 18.61
N SER A 82 1.38 -5.38 17.26
CA SER A 82 2.46 -6.09 16.56
C SER A 82 3.04 -5.25 15.41
N PRO A 83 4.04 -4.40 15.67
CA PRO A 83 4.73 -3.62 14.63
C PRO A 83 5.51 -4.50 13.62
N GLN A 84 5.70 -5.78 13.92
CA GLN A 84 6.60 -6.67 13.18
C GLN A 84 6.10 -7.06 11.78
N SER A 85 4.79 -7.14 11.54
CA SER A 85 4.28 -7.65 10.27
C SER A 85 4.41 -6.67 9.10
N ASN A 86 4.63 -5.38 9.37
CA ASN A 86 4.94 -4.38 8.33
C ASN A 86 6.44 -4.33 8.01
N GLY A 87 7.26 -5.04 8.80
CA GLY A 87 8.72 -5.03 8.72
C GLY A 87 9.33 -6.27 8.06
N MET A 88 8.56 -7.04 7.26
CA MET A 88 8.97 -8.22 6.46
C MET A 88 10.34 -8.81 6.88
N SER A 89 10.32 -9.63 7.93
CA SER A 89 11.48 -10.20 8.66
C SER A 89 12.54 -10.84 7.80
#